data_AF-A0A3M1HBX6-F1
#
_entry.id   AF-A0A3M1HBX6-F1
#
_cell.length_a   1.000
_cell.length_b   1.000
_cell.length_c   1.000
_cell.angle_alpha   90.00
_cell.angle_beta   90.00
_cell.angle_gamma   90.00
#
_symmetry.space_group_name_H-M   'P 1'
#
loop_
_entity.id
_entity.type
_entity.pdbx_description
1 polymer ?
#
loop_
_entity_poly.entity_id
_entity_poly.type
_entity_poly.pdbx_seq_one_letter_code
_entity_poly.pdbx_strand_id
1 'polypeptide(L)'
;MARYKRPWWLLVNKPAGLKTTVREENRPNERLFIVRGEPVIIGLAWLTWGPAAAVLAVAGMALLTVVLDIRDQAMAVRAAVIAAFLLLPALAWGVVTLILTRLSAPHLEAERQADTQIRYIRLDLERRELGLSSGPETEEIRLPLAAIRRFRVTTPIGATGGQSLLLAAETDTGPVILLDERLGSRAVKIDLAEILNGALNTGDPAEPEAGEAAGTLPSG
;
A
#
# COMPACT_ATOMS: atom_id res chain seq x y z
N MET A 1 -12.39 13.87 -10.82
CA MET A 1 -11.07 13.77 -10.17
C MET A 1 -10.27 15.03 -10.47
N ALA A 2 -9.99 15.87 -9.47
CA ALA A 2 -9.11 17.01 -9.66
C ALA A 2 -7.69 16.50 -9.98
N ARG A 3 -7.13 16.88 -11.14
CA ARG A 3 -5.73 16.57 -11.48
C ARG A 3 -4.85 17.39 -10.55
N TYR A 4 -4.42 16.77 -9.46
CA TYR A 4 -3.40 17.31 -8.60
C TYR A 4 -2.14 17.63 -9.43
N LYS A 5 -1.73 18.90 -9.43
CA LYS A 5 -0.53 19.34 -10.15
C LYS A 5 0.68 19.22 -9.23
N ARG A 6 1.54 18.26 -9.55
CA ARG A 6 2.83 18.09 -8.86
C ARG A 6 3.72 19.32 -9.09
N PRO A 7 4.39 19.84 -8.04
CA PRO A 7 5.39 20.88 -8.22
C PRO A 7 6.58 20.36 -9.03
N TRP A 8 7.05 21.16 -9.99
CA TRP A 8 8.12 20.79 -10.94
C TRP A 8 9.46 20.46 -10.26
N TRP A 9 9.70 20.99 -9.06
CA TRP A 9 10.92 20.80 -8.30
C TRP A 9 10.95 19.51 -7.46
N LEU A 10 9.79 18.84 -7.29
CA LEU A 10 9.67 17.60 -6.53
C LEU A 10 9.80 16.39 -7.45
N LEU A 11 10.94 15.73 -7.41
CA LEU A 11 11.09 14.40 -7.99
C LEU A 11 10.51 13.36 -7.04
N VAL A 12 9.86 12.36 -7.61
CA VAL A 12 9.25 11.27 -6.85
C VAL A 12 9.62 9.95 -7.49
N ASN A 13 10.08 9.03 -6.67
CA ASN A 13 10.25 7.65 -7.04
C ASN A 13 9.07 6.82 -6.50
N LYS A 14 8.46 6.03 -7.38
CA LYS A 14 7.41 5.06 -7.05
C LYS A 14 7.96 3.66 -7.31
N PRO A 15 8.58 3.01 -6.31
CA PRO A 15 8.91 1.59 -6.43
C PRO A 15 7.69 0.76 -6.82
N ALA A 16 7.92 -0.33 -7.55
CA ALA A 16 6.85 -1.21 -8.00
C ALA A 16 6.13 -1.88 -6.81
N GLY A 17 4.79 -1.88 -6.85
CA GLY A 17 3.94 -2.55 -5.86
C GLY A 17 3.31 -1.62 -4.82
N LEU A 18 2.28 -2.13 -4.13
CA LEU A 18 1.60 -1.44 -3.03
C LEU A 18 1.96 -2.12 -1.70
N LYS A 19 2.27 -1.32 -0.67
CA LYS A 19 2.33 -1.82 0.70
C LYS A 19 0.90 -2.12 1.13
N THR A 20 0.61 -3.40 1.34
CA THR A 20 -0.74 -3.84 1.69
C THR A 20 -0.87 -4.09 3.18
N THR A 21 -1.96 -3.60 3.77
CA THR A 21 -2.41 -3.92 5.13
C THR A 21 -3.76 -4.60 5.06
N VAL A 22 -3.98 -5.59 5.92
CA VAL A 22 -5.26 -6.29 6.07
C VAL A 22 -5.75 -6.06 7.49
N ARG A 23 -7.00 -5.65 7.63
CA ARG A 23 -7.69 -5.56 8.91
C ARG A 23 -8.93 -6.43 8.85
N GLU A 24 -9.06 -7.32 9.81
CA GLU A 24 -10.27 -8.13 10.00
C GLU A 24 -11.12 -7.50 11.10
N GLU A 25 -12.41 -7.32 10.82
CA GLU A 25 -13.42 -6.93 11.79
C GLU A 25 -14.46 -8.04 11.89
N ASN A 26 -14.59 -8.63 13.08
CA ASN A 26 -15.62 -9.62 13.36
C ASN A 26 -16.87 -8.94 13.89
N ARG A 27 -17.98 -9.13 13.20
CA ARG A 27 -19.32 -8.69 13.59
C ARG A 27 -20.19 -9.93 13.85
N PRO A 28 -21.33 -9.80 14.56
CA PRO A 28 -22.27 -10.91 14.69
C PRO A 28 -22.66 -11.43 13.30
N ASN A 29 -22.41 -12.72 13.05
CA ASN A 29 -22.69 -13.43 11.80
C ASN A 29 -21.97 -12.93 10.52
N GLU A 30 -21.07 -11.96 10.65
CA GLU A 30 -20.38 -11.32 9.52
C GLU A 30 -18.88 -11.16 9.82
N ARG A 31 -18.03 -11.49 8.84
CA ARG A 31 -16.59 -11.19 8.87
C ARG A 31 -16.26 -10.20 7.77
N LEU A 32 -15.66 -9.08 8.14
CA LEU A 32 -15.27 -8.03 7.19
C LEU A 32 -13.74 -7.96 7.09
N PHE A 33 -13.22 -8.18 5.89
CA PHE A 33 -11.81 -8.00 5.57
C PHE A 33 -11.61 -6.70 4.81
N ILE A 34 -10.88 -5.77 5.42
CA ILE A 34 -10.52 -4.48 4.83
C ILE A 34 -9.08 -4.59 4.35
N VAL A 35 -8.89 -4.66 3.04
CA VAL A 35 -7.58 -4.74 2.40
C VAL A 35 -7.23 -3.38 1.83
N ARG A 36 -6.18 -2.74 2.36
CA ARG A 36 -5.73 -1.41 1.95
C ARG A 36 -4.34 -1.52 1.33
N GLY A 37 -4.22 -1.11 0.07
CA GLY A 37 -2.95 -0.99 -0.63
C GLY A 37 -2.54 0.47 -0.72
N GLU A 38 -1.42 0.81 -0.10
CA GLU A 38 -0.85 2.15 -0.15
C GLU A 38 0.42 2.14 -1.01
N PRO A 39 0.58 3.09 -1.94
CA PRO A 39 1.82 3.20 -2.69
C PRO A 39 2.96 3.61 -1.76
N VAL A 40 4.13 3.03 -1.97
CA VAL A 40 5.35 3.53 -1.34
C VAL A 40 5.86 4.67 -2.21
N ILE A 41 5.83 5.89 -1.69
CA ILE A 41 6.21 7.10 -2.42
C ILE A 41 7.41 7.74 -1.72
N ILE A 42 8.50 7.96 -2.46
CA ILE A 42 9.72 8.59 -1.94
C ILE A 42 9.93 9.92 -2.65
N GLY A 43 9.95 11.01 -1.88
CA GLY A 43 10.32 12.34 -2.37
C GLY A 43 11.83 12.51 -2.45
N LEU A 44 12.31 13.03 -3.59
CA LEU A 44 13.72 13.23 -3.88
C LEU A 44 14.06 14.70 -4.16
N ALA A 45 13.36 15.63 -3.51
CA ALA A 45 13.62 17.08 -3.64
C ALA A 45 15.03 17.50 -3.19
N TRP A 46 15.65 16.72 -2.30
CA TRP A 46 17.02 16.94 -1.86
C TRP A 46 18.05 16.69 -2.98
N LEU A 47 17.69 15.88 -3.99
CA LEU A 47 18.58 15.50 -5.08
C LEU A 47 18.72 16.64 -6.10
N THR A 48 17.69 17.48 -6.24
CA THR A 48 17.70 18.65 -7.14
C THR A 48 18.27 19.90 -6.49
N TRP A 49 18.01 20.12 -5.19
CA TRP A 49 18.34 21.39 -4.53
C TRP A 49 19.47 21.30 -3.49
N GLY A 50 19.75 20.11 -2.94
CA GLY A 50 20.82 19.93 -1.96
C GLY A 50 22.20 20.31 -2.52
N PRO A 51 22.60 19.75 -3.67
CA PRO A 51 23.85 20.14 -4.34
C PRO A 51 23.89 21.61 -4.74
N ALA A 52 22.77 22.17 -5.23
CA ALA A 52 22.70 23.59 -5.61
C ALA A 52 22.94 24.52 -4.41
N ALA A 53 22.37 24.20 -3.25
CA ALA A 53 22.59 24.94 -2.01
C ALA A 53 24.04 24.85 -1.53
N ALA A 54 24.66 23.67 -1.63
CA ALA A 54 26.08 23.48 -1.29
C ALA A 54 26.99 24.33 -2.20
N VAL A 55 26.74 24.34 -3.51
CA VAL A 55 27.49 25.15 -4.48
C VAL A 55 27.33 26.65 -4.19
N LEU A 56 26.11 27.11 -3.88
CA LEU A 56 25.86 28.50 -3.51
C LEU A 56 26.59 28.90 -2.21
N ALA A 57 26.64 28.02 -1.22
CA ALA A 57 27.38 28.26 0.02
C ALA A 57 28.89 28.38 -0.24
N VAL A 58 29.45 27.49 -1.08
CA VAL A 58 30.86 27.56 -1.50
C VAL A 58 31.14 28.87 -2.25
N ALA A 59 30.27 29.27 -3.18
CA ALA A 59 30.42 30.51 -3.93
C ALA A 59 30.38 31.76 -3.04
N GLY A 60 29.45 31.81 -2.08
CA GLY A 60 29.37 32.90 -1.10
C GLY A 60 30.60 32.98 -0.20
N MET A 61 31.10 31.84 0.25
CA MET A 61 32.33 31.75 1.04
C MET A 61 33.57 32.17 0.24
N ALA A 62 33.65 31.79 -1.04
CA ALA A 62 34.73 32.21 -1.93
C ALA A 62 34.74 33.73 -2.14
N LEU A 63 33.56 34.34 -2.31
CA LEU A 63 33.44 35.79 -2.40
C LEU A 63 33.89 36.47 -1.09
N LEU A 64 33.43 35.96 0.07
CA LEU A 64 33.84 36.44 1.38
C LEU A 64 35.36 36.36 1.60
N THR A 65 36.00 35.27 1.16
CA THR A 65 37.46 35.14 1.25
C THR A 65 38.22 36.20 0.46
N VAL A 66 37.68 36.63 -0.69
CA VAL A 66 38.27 37.68 -1.52
C VAL A 66 38.03 39.06 -0.90
N VAL A 67 36.82 39.32 -0.41
CA VAL A 67 36.45 40.64 0.15
C VAL A 67 37.19 40.95 1.45
N LEU A 68 37.45 39.94 2.29
CA LEU A 68 38.07 40.12 3.61
C LEU A 68 39.61 40.07 3.60
N ASP A 69 40.21 39.90 2.42
CA ASP A 69 41.65 39.65 2.21
C ASP A 69 42.26 38.73 3.27
N ILE A 70 41.76 37.50 3.31
CA ILE A 70 42.03 36.55 4.39
C ILE A 70 43.52 36.16 4.47
N ARG A 71 44.27 36.45 3.40
CA ARG A 71 45.73 36.24 3.34
C ARG A 71 46.52 37.18 4.23
N ASP A 72 45.93 38.30 4.67
CA ASP A 72 46.57 39.27 5.56
C ASP A 72 46.00 39.21 6.99
N GLN A 73 45.03 38.34 7.24
CA GLN A 73 44.41 38.16 8.55
C GLN A 73 45.23 37.27 9.50
N ALA A 74 44.95 37.33 10.80
CA ALA A 74 45.60 36.47 11.79
C ALA A 74 45.34 34.96 11.55
N MET A 75 46.27 34.10 11.99
CA MET A 75 46.18 32.63 11.86
C MET A 75 44.84 32.06 12.33
N ALA A 76 44.32 32.54 13.46
CA ALA A 76 43.03 32.09 14.01
C ALA A 76 41.84 32.38 13.07
N VAL A 77 41.85 33.53 12.40
CA VAL A 77 40.80 33.92 11.44
C VAL A 77 40.88 33.05 10.19
N ARG A 78 42.08 32.76 9.68
CA ARG A 78 42.29 31.86 8.53
C ARG A 78 41.80 30.44 8.84
N ALA A 79 42.15 29.92 10.00
CA ALA A 79 41.72 28.59 10.44
C ALA A 79 40.19 28.50 10.57
N ALA A 80 39.55 29.52 11.16
CA ALA A 80 38.10 29.59 11.28
C ALA A 80 37.40 29.61 9.90
N VAL A 81 37.97 30.33 8.93
CA VAL A 81 37.41 30.42 7.57
C VAL A 81 37.56 29.09 6.82
N ILE A 82 38.71 28.41 6.94
CA ILE A 82 38.90 27.08 6.35
C ILE A 82 37.91 26.08 6.96
N ALA A 83 37.74 26.10 8.28
CA ALA A 83 36.73 25.25 8.95
C ALA A 83 35.31 25.57 8.47
N ALA A 84 34.97 26.85 8.31
CA ALA A 84 33.69 27.28 7.77
C ALA A 84 33.48 26.83 6.32
N PHE A 85 34.53 26.80 5.50
CA PHE A 85 34.49 26.29 4.13
C PHE A 85 34.11 24.80 4.05
N LEU A 86 34.48 24.02 5.05
CA LEU A 86 34.15 22.60 5.14
C LEU A 86 32.76 22.37 5.75
N LEU A 87 32.40 23.16 6.77
CA LEU A 87 31.17 22.96 7.54
C LEU A 87 29.93 23.61 6.92
N LEU A 88 30.05 24.82 6.36
CA LEU A 88 28.89 25.57 5.86
C LEU A 88 28.20 24.90 4.66
N PRO A 89 28.90 24.32 3.67
CA PRO A 89 28.23 23.61 2.58
C PRO A 89 27.45 22.38 3.06
N ALA A 90 28.02 21.63 4.01
CA ALA A 90 27.35 20.47 4.61
C ALA A 90 26.11 20.89 5.42
N LEU A 91 26.21 21.96 6.20
CA LEU A 91 25.07 22.54 6.94
C LEU A 91 24.00 23.08 5.99
N ALA A 92 24.39 23.82 4.95
CA ALA A 92 23.47 24.36 3.95
C ALA A 92 22.69 23.24 3.25
N TRP A 93 23.38 22.17 2.84
CA TRP A 93 22.73 20.99 2.30
C TRP A 93 21.76 20.38 3.34
N GLY A 94 22.24 20.06 4.54
CA GLY A 94 21.42 19.42 5.58
C GLY A 94 20.13 20.19 5.90
N VAL A 95 20.25 21.51 6.08
CA VAL A 95 19.11 22.41 6.36
C VAL A 95 18.13 22.44 5.19
N VAL A 96 18.63 22.60 3.95
CA VAL A 96 17.77 22.64 2.76
C VAL A 96 17.06 21.31 2.54
N THR A 97 17.74 20.17 2.70
CA THR A 97 17.13 18.84 2.64
C THR A 97 16.00 18.70 3.66
N LEU A 98 16.22 19.14 4.90
CA LEU A 98 15.22 19.06 5.96
C LEU A 98 13.99 19.92 5.65
N ILE A 99 14.20 21.17 5.23
CA ILE A 99 13.12 22.09 4.85
C ILE A 99 12.33 21.53 3.66
N LEU A 100 13.01 21.10 2.59
CA LEU A 100 12.34 20.57 1.41
C LEU A 100 11.59 19.26 1.68
N THR A 101 12.12 18.41 2.56
CA THR A 101 11.41 17.19 2.99
C THR A 101 10.10 17.55 3.67
N ARG A 102 10.11 18.54 4.58
CA ARG A 102 8.90 19.03 5.24
C ARG A 102 7.90 19.66 4.28
N LEU A 103 8.37 20.47 3.33
CA LEU A 103 7.52 21.08 2.30
C LEU A 103 6.94 20.03 1.33
N SER A 104 7.69 18.97 1.05
CA SER A 104 7.22 17.88 0.18
C SER A 104 6.24 16.93 0.86
N ALA A 105 6.27 16.80 2.19
CA ALA A 105 5.41 15.88 2.94
C ALA A 105 3.91 15.97 2.59
N PRO A 106 3.26 17.15 2.59
CA PRO A 106 1.84 17.24 2.22
C PRO A 106 1.59 16.83 0.77
N HIS A 107 2.55 17.11 -0.12
CA HIS A 107 2.44 16.76 -1.53
C HIS A 107 2.57 15.25 -1.77
N LEU A 108 3.48 14.60 -1.05
CA LEU A 108 3.67 13.15 -1.07
C LEU A 108 2.47 12.43 -0.44
N GLU A 109 1.91 12.98 0.64
CA GLU A 109 0.74 12.41 1.30
C GLU A 109 -0.53 12.55 0.44
N ALA A 110 -0.72 13.70 -0.22
CA ALA A 110 -1.81 13.88 -1.18
C ALA A 110 -1.71 12.89 -2.35
N GLU A 111 -0.49 12.67 -2.86
CA GLU A 111 -0.26 11.70 -3.94
C GLU A 111 -0.48 10.26 -3.46
N ARG A 112 -0.05 9.94 -2.23
CA ARG A 112 -0.29 8.63 -1.60
C ARG A 112 -1.78 8.36 -1.44
N GLN A 113 -2.55 9.35 -0.98
CA GLN A 113 -4.00 9.23 -0.81
C GLN A 113 -4.71 9.05 -2.15
N ALA A 114 -4.31 9.81 -3.18
CA ALA A 114 -4.89 9.70 -4.52
C ALA A 114 -4.69 8.32 -5.16
N ASP A 115 -3.54 7.69 -4.87
CA ASP A 115 -3.17 6.38 -5.43
C ASP A 115 -3.45 5.21 -4.45
N THR A 116 -4.04 5.48 -3.27
CA THR A 116 -4.41 4.45 -2.31
C THR A 116 -5.60 3.66 -2.85
N GLN A 117 -5.52 2.33 -2.75
CA GLN A 117 -6.60 1.43 -3.13
C GLN A 117 -7.15 0.73 -1.89
N ILE A 118 -8.47 0.58 -1.82
CA ILE A 118 -9.15 -0.12 -0.73
C ILE A 118 -10.12 -1.14 -1.33
N ARG A 119 -10.13 -2.34 -0.76
CA ARG A 119 -11.09 -3.40 -1.05
C ARG A 119 -11.71 -3.88 0.25
N TYR A 120 -13.03 -3.99 0.24
CA TYR A 120 -13.79 -4.59 1.33
C TYR A 120 -14.30 -5.93 0.82
N ILE A 121 -13.98 -6.99 1.56
CA ILE A 121 -14.48 -8.34 1.33
C ILE A 121 -15.31 -8.69 2.56
N ARG A 122 -16.63 -8.70 2.40
CA ARG A 122 -17.59 -9.06 3.43
C ARG A 122 -18.02 -10.50 3.25
N LEU A 123 -18.02 -11.26 4.33
CA LEU A 123 -18.53 -12.62 4.38
C LEU A 123 -19.67 -12.67 5.39
N ASP A 124 -20.90 -12.83 4.89
CA ASP A 124 -22.11 -12.99 5.70
C ASP A 124 -22.48 -14.48 5.75
N LEU A 125 -22.30 -15.10 6.92
CA LEU A 125 -22.52 -16.53 7.10
C LEU A 125 -24.00 -16.88 7.27
N GLU A 126 -24.81 -15.92 7.74
CA GLU A 126 -26.25 -16.11 7.94
C GLU A 126 -26.98 -16.07 6.60
N ARG A 127 -26.69 -15.05 5.79
CA ARG A 127 -27.25 -14.92 4.42
C ARG A 127 -26.54 -15.78 3.39
N ARG A 128 -25.37 -16.35 3.75
CA ARG A 128 -24.50 -17.11 2.86
C ARG A 128 -24.12 -16.31 1.62
N GLU A 129 -23.67 -15.08 1.82
CA GLU A 129 -23.27 -14.16 0.76
C GLU A 129 -21.85 -13.62 0.98
N LEU A 130 -21.14 -13.44 -0.13
CA LEU A 130 -19.88 -12.71 -0.21
C LEU A 130 -20.15 -11.33 -0.84
N GLY A 131 -19.89 -10.27 -0.09
CA GLY A 131 -19.95 -8.89 -0.55
C GLY A 131 -18.57 -8.34 -0.93
N LEU A 132 -18.50 -7.60 -2.02
CA LEU A 132 -17.27 -6.97 -2.52
C LEU A 132 -17.52 -5.50 -2.82
N SER A 133 -16.73 -4.61 -2.23
CA SER A 133 -16.78 -3.18 -2.56
C SER A 133 -15.38 -2.58 -2.67
N SER A 134 -15.25 -1.48 -3.41
CA SER A 134 -14.00 -0.73 -3.59
C SER A 134 -13.86 0.43 -2.60
N GLY A 135 -14.77 0.53 -1.64
CA GLY A 135 -15.02 1.73 -0.85
C GLY A 135 -16.29 1.58 0.01
N PRO A 136 -16.42 2.37 1.09
CA PRO A 136 -17.60 2.36 1.94
C PRO A 136 -18.87 2.85 1.23
N GLU A 137 -18.73 3.70 0.21
CA GLU A 137 -19.86 4.28 -0.55
C GLU A 137 -19.99 3.72 -1.98
N THR A 138 -19.13 2.76 -2.36
CA THR A 138 -19.24 2.12 -3.67
C THR A 138 -20.26 1.00 -3.66
N GLU A 139 -20.93 0.80 -4.80
CA GLU A 139 -21.84 -0.32 -5.02
C GLU A 139 -21.18 -1.65 -4.66
N GLU A 140 -21.88 -2.44 -3.87
CA GLU A 140 -21.41 -3.73 -3.37
C GLU A 140 -21.87 -4.84 -4.31
N ILE A 141 -20.90 -5.56 -4.88
CA ILE A 141 -21.17 -6.78 -5.65
C ILE A 141 -21.41 -7.90 -4.65
N ARG A 142 -22.59 -8.52 -4.69
CA ARG A 142 -22.94 -9.65 -3.83
C ARG A 142 -22.94 -10.94 -4.62
N LEU A 143 -22.28 -11.96 -4.06
CA LEU A 143 -22.17 -13.28 -4.65
C LEU A 143 -22.67 -14.31 -3.63
N PRO A 144 -23.69 -15.12 -3.95
CA PRO A 144 -24.11 -16.20 -3.06
C PRO A 144 -22.98 -17.23 -2.94
N LEU A 145 -22.67 -17.67 -1.72
CA LEU A 145 -21.60 -18.63 -1.46
C LEU A 145 -21.81 -19.95 -2.21
N ALA A 146 -23.06 -20.35 -2.42
CA ALA A 146 -23.41 -21.55 -3.19
C ALA A 146 -22.98 -21.49 -4.68
N ALA A 147 -22.81 -20.29 -5.25
CA ALA A 147 -22.33 -20.12 -6.61
C ALA A 147 -20.79 -20.13 -6.70
N ILE A 148 -20.09 -20.18 -5.56
CA ILE A 148 -18.63 -20.16 -5.49
C ILE A 148 -18.14 -21.58 -5.28
N ARG A 149 -17.37 -22.10 -6.24
CA ARG A 149 -16.78 -23.44 -6.15
C ARG A 149 -15.57 -23.47 -5.23
N ARG A 150 -14.71 -22.45 -5.33
CA ARG A 150 -13.52 -22.26 -4.49
C ARG A 150 -12.93 -20.86 -4.67
N PHE A 151 -12.12 -20.46 -3.71
CA PHE A 151 -11.24 -19.30 -3.80
C PHE A 151 -9.83 -19.75 -4.16
N ARG A 152 -9.23 -19.12 -5.19
CA ARG A 152 -7.91 -19.48 -5.69
C ARG A 152 -7.03 -18.26 -5.94
N VAL A 153 -5.76 -18.39 -5.57
CA VAL A 153 -4.70 -17.50 -6.02
C VAL A 153 -4.19 -17.97 -7.39
N THR A 154 -4.33 -17.16 -8.41
CA THR A 154 -3.93 -17.49 -9.79
C THR A 154 -3.12 -16.37 -10.42
N THR A 155 -2.40 -16.67 -11.49
CA THR A 155 -1.77 -15.65 -12.33
C THR A 155 -2.83 -14.98 -13.22
N PRO A 156 -2.74 -13.66 -13.46
CA PRO A 156 -3.58 -12.98 -14.43
C PRO A 156 -3.39 -13.56 -15.83
N ILE A 157 -4.48 -13.64 -16.59
CA ILE A 157 -4.42 -14.03 -18.00
C ILE A 157 -3.61 -12.98 -18.76
N GLY A 158 -2.51 -13.40 -19.41
CA GLY A 158 -1.58 -12.51 -20.13
C GLY A 158 -0.34 -12.07 -19.34
N ALA A 159 -0.18 -12.49 -18.09
CA ALA A 159 1.03 -12.20 -17.31
C ALA A 159 2.24 -13.01 -17.83
N THR A 160 3.21 -12.33 -18.43
CA THR A 160 4.44 -12.92 -18.98
C THR A 160 5.53 -13.17 -17.92
N GLY A 161 5.34 -12.69 -16.68
CA GLY A 161 6.40 -12.64 -15.66
C GLY A 161 6.23 -13.53 -14.43
N GLY A 162 5.19 -14.36 -14.32
CA GLY A 162 5.01 -15.36 -13.24
C GLY A 162 4.90 -14.84 -11.79
N GLN A 163 5.12 -13.55 -11.54
CA GLN A 163 5.13 -12.95 -10.19
C GLN A 163 3.84 -12.21 -9.84
N SER A 164 3.06 -11.78 -10.83
CA SER A 164 1.74 -11.18 -10.60
C SER A 164 0.75 -12.27 -10.22
N LEU A 165 0.13 -12.15 -9.05
CA LEU A 165 -0.88 -13.07 -8.54
C LEU A 165 -2.13 -12.29 -8.17
N LEU A 166 -3.30 -12.82 -8.51
CA LEU A 166 -4.61 -12.30 -8.12
C LEU A 166 -5.33 -13.34 -7.26
N LEU A 167 -6.23 -12.88 -6.39
CA LEU A 167 -7.16 -13.74 -5.67
C LEU A 167 -8.51 -13.66 -6.39
N ALA A 168 -9.04 -14.81 -6.81
CA ALA A 168 -10.34 -14.90 -7.47
C ALA A 168 -11.25 -15.94 -6.80
N ALA A 169 -12.54 -15.66 -6.83
CA ALA A 169 -13.60 -16.63 -6.60
C ALA A 169 -13.94 -17.32 -7.92
N GLU A 170 -13.77 -18.63 -8.01
CA GLU A 170 -14.19 -19.40 -9.18
C GLU A 170 -15.68 -19.70 -9.07
N THR A 171 -16.50 -19.15 -9.98
CA THR A 171 -17.94 -19.41 -10.07
C THR A 171 -18.28 -20.17 -11.35
N ASP A 172 -19.54 -20.60 -11.48
CA ASP A 172 -20.03 -21.26 -12.69
C ASP A 172 -20.02 -20.37 -13.94
N THR A 173 -20.13 -19.05 -13.76
CA THR A 173 -20.17 -18.06 -14.85
C THR A 173 -18.79 -17.51 -15.20
N GLY A 174 -17.77 -17.76 -14.38
CA GLY A 174 -16.39 -17.36 -14.59
C GLY A 174 -15.69 -16.86 -13.32
N PRO A 175 -14.38 -16.59 -13.36
CA PRO A 175 -13.67 -16.11 -12.19
C PRO A 175 -14.05 -14.66 -11.86
N VAL A 176 -14.44 -14.41 -10.61
CA VAL A 176 -14.62 -13.05 -10.08
C VAL A 176 -13.37 -12.64 -9.30
N ILE A 177 -12.74 -11.53 -9.68
CA ILE A 177 -11.51 -11.05 -9.05
C ILE A 177 -11.87 -10.37 -7.72
N LEU A 178 -11.31 -10.90 -6.63
CA LEU A 178 -11.45 -10.35 -5.27
C LEU A 178 -10.34 -9.33 -5.00
N LEU A 179 -9.10 -9.74 -5.25
CA LEU A 179 -7.91 -8.89 -5.12
C LEU A 179 -7.11 -8.97 -6.41
N ASP A 180 -6.79 -7.80 -6.97
CA ASP A 180 -5.96 -7.71 -8.17
C ASP A 180 -4.47 -7.97 -7.89
N GLU A 181 -3.66 -7.91 -8.94
CA GLU A 181 -2.21 -8.11 -8.85
C GLU A 181 -1.46 -7.07 -8.01
N ARG A 182 -2.02 -5.86 -7.86
CA ARG A 182 -1.38 -4.73 -7.17
C ARG A 182 -1.67 -4.77 -5.67
N LEU A 183 -2.82 -5.31 -5.28
CA LEU A 183 -3.29 -5.36 -3.90
C LEU A 183 -3.02 -6.72 -3.24
N GLY A 184 -2.36 -6.73 -2.08
CA GLY A 184 -2.07 -7.95 -1.34
C GLY A 184 -0.78 -8.63 -1.79
N SER A 185 0.07 -8.98 -0.82
CA SER A 185 1.20 -9.86 -1.06
C SER A 185 0.72 -11.28 -1.37
N ARG A 186 1.62 -12.12 -1.90
CA ARG A 186 1.32 -13.55 -2.12
C ARG A 186 0.81 -14.24 -0.86
N ALA A 187 1.48 -14.01 0.28
CA ALA A 187 1.08 -14.58 1.56
C ALA A 187 -0.34 -14.13 1.95
N VAL A 188 -0.61 -12.82 1.89
CA VAL A 188 -1.95 -12.26 2.18
C VAL A 188 -3.04 -12.89 1.31
N LYS A 189 -2.77 -13.07 0.01
CA LYS A 189 -3.73 -13.68 -0.92
C LYS A 189 -3.98 -15.16 -0.61
N ILE A 190 -2.95 -15.89 -0.20
CA ILE A 190 -3.07 -17.30 0.19
C ILE A 190 -3.87 -17.42 1.50
N ASP A 191 -3.50 -16.65 2.53
CA ASP A 191 -4.16 -16.68 3.83
C ASP A 191 -5.65 -16.33 3.70
N LEU A 192 -5.98 -15.29 2.91
CA LEU A 192 -7.38 -14.93 2.63
C LEU A 192 -8.11 -16.04 1.86
N ALA A 193 -7.47 -16.69 0.88
CA ALA A 193 -8.07 -17.80 0.16
C ALA A 193 -8.39 -18.98 1.09
N GLU A 194 -7.48 -19.33 2.00
CA GLU A 194 -7.67 -20.41 2.97
C GLU A 194 -8.82 -20.10 3.93
N ILE A 195 -8.87 -18.87 4.47
CA ILE A 195 -9.96 -18.43 5.35
C ILE A 195 -11.31 -18.49 4.64
N LEU A 196 -11.39 -17.96 3.41
CA LEU A 196 -12.63 -17.93 2.65
C LEU A 196 -13.07 -19.35 2.21
N ASN A 197 -12.14 -20.24 1.86
CA ASN A 197 -12.45 -21.64 1.57
C ASN A 197 -12.93 -22.40 2.81
N GLY A 198 -12.36 -22.13 3.99
CA GLY A 198 -12.85 -22.69 5.25
C GLY A 198 -14.32 -22.33 5.52
N ALA A 199 -14.72 -21.10 5.19
CA ALA A 199 -16.10 -20.64 5.30
C ALA A 199 -17.06 -21.32 4.31
N LEU A 200 -16.61 -21.67 3.10
CA LEU A 200 -17.43 -22.47 2.15
C LEU A 200 -17.73 -23.86 2.73
N ASN A 201 -16.72 -24.53 3.28
CA ASN A 201 -16.85 -25.91 3.77
C ASN A 201 -17.64 -26.01 5.10
N THR A 202 -17.72 -24.93 5.87
CA THR A 202 -18.56 -24.88 7.09
C THR A 202 -20.02 -24.56 6.79
N GLY A 203 -20.34 -24.19 5.54
CA GLY A 203 -21.69 -23.93 5.05
C GLY A 203 -22.41 -25.17 4.52
N ASP A 204 -21.77 -26.33 4.44
CA ASP A 204 -22.47 -27.57 4.10
C ASP A 204 -23.34 -27.99 5.30
N PRO A 205 -24.68 -28.05 5.17
CA PRO A 205 -25.48 -28.68 6.19
C PRO A 205 -25.03 -30.14 6.26
N ALA A 206 -24.61 -30.58 7.45
CA ALA A 206 -24.46 -32.01 7.72
C ALA A 206 -25.71 -32.72 7.16
N GLU A 207 -25.52 -33.65 6.24
CA GLU A 207 -26.59 -34.53 5.77
C GLU A 207 -27.30 -35.07 7.02
N PRO A 208 -28.63 -34.92 7.16
CA PRO A 208 -29.33 -35.66 8.19
C PRO A 208 -29.11 -37.13 7.88
N GLU A 209 -28.44 -37.85 8.79
CA GLU A 209 -28.28 -39.30 8.71
C GLU A 209 -29.63 -39.92 8.40
N ALA A 210 -29.76 -40.40 7.17
CA ALA A 210 -30.95 -41.05 6.69
C ALA A 210 -31.06 -42.41 7.38
N GLY A 211 -31.94 -42.47 8.37
CA GLY A 211 -32.81 -43.62 8.61
C GLY A 211 -32.21 -44.80 9.36
N GLU A 212 -32.55 -44.88 10.65
CA GLU A 212 -32.92 -46.17 11.23
C GLU A 212 -34.27 -46.02 11.95
N ALA A 213 -35.33 -46.06 11.14
CA ALA A 213 -36.67 -46.33 11.63
C ALA A 213 -36.80 -47.84 11.88
N ALA A 214 -36.32 -48.31 13.04
CA ALA A 214 -36.70 -49.62 13.56
C ALA A 214 -38.04 -49.46 14.30
N GLY A 215 -39.13 -49.56 13.52
CA GLY A 215 -40.46 -49.73 14.07
C GLY A 215 -40.58 -51.08 14.76
N THR A 216 -40.67 -51.08 16.08
CA THR A 216 -41.18 -52.21 16.86
C THR A 216 -42.70 -52.10 16.94
N LEU A 217 -43.41 -52.87 16.11
CA LEU A 217 -44.84 -53.14 16.28
C LEU A 217 -45.05 -54.21 17.38
N PRO A 218 -46.22 -54.20 18.06
CA PRO A 218 -46.50 -55.05 19.19
C PRO A 218 -46.96 -56.44 18.75
N SER A 219 -46.72 -57.45 19.58
CA SER A 219 -47.30 -58.78 19.42
C SER A 219 -47.60 -59.40 20.78
N GLY A 220 -48.86 -59.80 20.97
CA GLY A 220 -49.30 -60.82 21.93
C GLY A 220 -49.91 -60.29 23.21
#